data_AF-A0AA44JAM7-F1
#
_entry.id   AF-A0AA44JAM7-F1
#
_cell.length_a   1.000
_cell.length_b   1.000
_cell.length_c   1.000
_cell.angle_alpha   90.00
_cell.angle_beta   90.00
_cell.angle_gamma   90.00
#
_symmetry.space_group_name_H-M   'P 1'
#
loop_
_entity.id
_entity.type
_entity.pdbx_description
1 polymer ?
#
loop_
_entity_poly.entity_id
_entity_poly.type
_entity_poly.pdbx_seq_one_letter_code
_entity_poly.pdbx_strand_id
1 'polypeptide(L)'
;MNNLYRTDLQRTDRSTMASSIECRVPFLDRSLIEFAMALPFYLKVRTGVEKFVREACRGDIPDYMIDRPKMRMPEGIGIHDQIFQALTDATCPSDIPLLDIIIDGPQIRNALAMFLEFGYTAPTERYKKSVLTISRAAT
;
A
#
# COMPACT_ATOMS: atom_id res chain seq x y z
N MET A 1 13.37 1.81 -6.93
CA MET A 1 12.79 0.56 -6.38
C MET A 1 13.31 0.34 -4.96
N ASN A 2 13.37 1.40 -4.13
CA ASN A 2 14.35 1.43 -3.03
C ASN A 2 13.75 1.06 -1.67
N ASN A 3 12.45 0.74 -1.59
CA ASN A 3 11.74 0.61 -0.32
C ASN A 3 11.03 -0.73 -0.12
N LEU A 4 11.16 -1.65 -1.07
CA LEU A 4 10.47 -2.93 -1.04
C LEU A 4 10.86 -3.76 0.20
N TYR A 5 12.11 -3.61 0.66
CA TYR A 5 12.64 -4.26 1.86
C TYR A 5 12.04 -3.76 3.18
N ARG A 6 11.37 -2.58 3.20
CA ARG A 6 10.73 -2.00 4.40
C ARG A 6 9.20 -2.15 4.40
N THR A 7 8.62 -2.58 3.29
CA THR A 7 7.17 -2.68 3.12
C THR A 7 6.76 -4.12 2.91
N ASP A 8 6.66 -4.54 1.66
CA ASP A 8 5.99 -5.77 1.29
C ASP A 8 6.85 -6.99 1.60
N LEU A 9 8.17 -6.92 1.37
CA LEU A 9 9.07 -8.04 1.69
C LEU A 9 9.19 -8.22 3.20
N GLN A 10 9.31 -7.13 3.96
CA GLN A 10 9.40 -7.21 5.41
C GLN A 10 8.17 -7.90 6.02
N ARG A 11 6.97 -7.54 5.54
CA ARG A 11 5.72 -8.16 6.03
C ARG A 11 5.64 -9.62 5.65
N THR A 12 5.89 -9.95 4.37
CA THR A 12 5.81 -11.34 3.89
C THR A 12 6.81 -12.23 4.63
N ASP A 13 8.08 -11.82 4.72
CA ASP A 13 9.15 -12.59 5.36
C ASP A 13 8.86 -12.85 6.84
N ARG A 14 8.50 -11.81 7.61
CA ARG A 14 8.21 -11.96 9.05
C ARG A 14 6.99 -12.85 9.29
N SER A 15 5.93 -12.70 8.49
CA SER A 15 4.72 -13.50 8.65
C SER A 15 4.95 -14.98 8.31
N THR A 16 5.72 -15.28 7.26
CA THR A 16 5.95 -16.66 6.83
C THR A 16 6.97 -17.36 7.72
N MET A 17 8.06 -16.69 8.10
CA MET A 17 9.08 -17.26 8.99
C MET A 17 8.56 -17.47 10.41
N ALA A 18 7.65 -16.61 10.90
CA ALA A 18 6.94 -16.86 12.16
C ALA A 18 6.13 -18.18 12.13
N SER A 19 5.73 -18.63 10.94
CA SER A 19 5.01 -19.89 10.73
C SER A 19 5.91 -21.01 10.18
N SER A 20 7.24 -20.83 10.18
CA SER A 20 8.22 -21.78 9.59
C SER A 20 7.95 -22.11 8.11
N ILE A 21 7.42 -21.15 7.33
CA ILE A 21 7.13 -21.29 5.90
C ILE A 21 8.14 -20.45 5.09
N GLU A 22 8.77 -21.08 4.11
CA GLU A 22 9.61 -20.38 3.12
C GLU A 22 8.72 -19.77 2.02
N CYS A 23 8.58 -18.45 1.99
CA CYS A 23 7.88 -17.75 0.91
C CYS A 23 8.81 -17.40 -0.24
N ARG A 24 8.43 -17.77 -1.47
CA ARG A 24 9.13 -17.37 -2.68
C ARG A 24 8.36 -16.27 -3.41
N VAL A 25 9.10 -15.34 -4.02
CA VAL A 25 8.56 -14.18 -4.76
C VAL A 25 9.00 -14.22 -6.23
N PRO A 26 8.33 -15.02 -7.09
CA PRO A 26 8.75 -15.22 -8.49
C PRO A 26 8.86 -13.92 -9.32
N PHE A 27 8.05 -12.91 -9.00
CA PHE A 27 8.10 -11.60 -9.66
C PHE A 27 9.38 -10.80 -9.38
N LEU A 28 10.17 -11.22 -8.40
CA LEU A 28 11.45 -10.61 -8.03
C LEU A 28 12.67 -11.34 -8.62
N ASP A 29 12.45 -12.29 -9.53
CA ASP A 29 13.54 -12.90 -10.28
C ASP A 29 14.31 -11.84 -11.08
N ARG A 30 15.64 -11.95 -11.07
CA ARG A 30 16.51 -10.98 -11.73
C ARG A 30 16.21 -10.85 -13.22
N SER A 31 16.07 -11.98 -13.91
CA SER A 31 15.84 -12.02 -15.36
C SER A 31 14.50 -11.39 -15.71
N LEU A 32 13.48 -11.66 -14.88
CA LEU A 32 12.16 -11.07 -15.04
C LEU A 32 12.15 -9.56 -14.78
N ILE A 33 12.90 -9.08 -13.77
CA ILE A 33 13.04 -7.64 -13.51
C ILE A 33 13.73 -6.95 -14.69
N GLU A 34 14.83 -7.51 -15.19
CA GLU A 34 15.58 -6.96 -16.33
C GLU A 34 14.66 -6.86 -17.57
N PHE A 35 13.90 -7.91 -17.86
CA PHE A 35 12.88 -7.91 -18.91
C PHE A 35 11.80 -6.84 -18.66
N ALA A 36 11.22 -6.81 -17.47
CA ALA A 36 10.17 -5.86 -17.12
C ALA A 36 10.64 -4.41 -17.18
N MET A 37 11.92 -4.13 -16.87
CA MET A 37 12.50 -2.80 -16.99
C MET A 37 12.69 -2.39 -18.46
N ALA A 38 13.10 -3.32 -19.33
CA ALA A 38 13.25 -3.10 -20.76
C ALA A 38 11.92 -2.89 -21.52
N LEU A 39 10.79 -3.34 -20.96
CA LEU A 39 9.48 -3.19 -21.61
C LEU A 39 9.08 -1.72 -21.81
N PRO A 40 8.56 -1.37 -23.01
CA PRO A 40 7.94 -0.08 -23.27
C PRO A 40 6.85 0.29 -22.27
N PHE A 41 6.77 1.57 -21.91
CA PHE A 41 5.83 2.03 -20.88
C PHE A 41 4.36 1.76 -21.22
N TYR A 42 3.98 1.86 -22.50
CA TYR A 42 2.60 1.59 -22.95
C TYR A 42 2.14 0.13 -22.74
N LEU A 43 3.07 -0.81 -22.52
CA LEU A 43 2.74 -2.19 -22.15
C LEU A 43 2.56 -2.36 -20.64
N LYS A 44 3.07 -1.42 -19.84
CA LYS A 44 2.88 -1.40 -18.38
C LYS A 44 1.54 -0.74 -18.03
N VAL A 45 1.18 0.32 -18.74
CA VAL A 45 -0.10 1.04 -18.60
C VAL A 45 -0.66 1.36 -19.97
N ARG A 46 -1.87 0.87 -20.26
CA ARG A 46 -2.57 1.14 -21.52
C ARG A 46 -4.01 1.49 -21.25
N THR A 47 -4.51 2.59 -21.84
CA THR A 47 -5.92 3.02 -21.73
C THR A 47 -6.47 3.00 -20.29
N GLY A 48 -5.68 3.46 -19.32
CA GLY A 48 -6.07 3.48 -17.90
C GLY A 48 -5.94 2.14 -17.16
N VAL A 49 -5.59 1.05 -17.86
CA VAL A 49 -5.39 -0.28 -17.28
C VAL A 49 -3.93 -0.47 -16.88
N GLU A 50 -3.69 -0.71 -15.59
CA GLU A 50 -2.38 -1.06 -15.06
C GLU A 50 -2.04 -2.53 -15.34
N LYS A 51 -0.74 -2.82 -15.51
CA LYS A 51 -0.19 -4.16 -15.79
C LYS A 51 -0.85 -4.78 -17.03
N PHE A 52 -0.88 -4.02 -18.12
CA PHE A 52 -1.47 -4.45 -19.38
C PHE A 52 -0.81 -5.72 -19.95
N VAL A 53 0.44 -6.01 -19.58
CA VAL A 53 1.14 -7.29 -19.83
C VAL A 53 0.35 -8.56 -19.47
N ARG A 54 -0.68 -8.48 -18.61
CA ARG A 54 -1.55 -9.61 -18.25
C ARG A 54 -2.33 -10.18 -19.44
N GLU A 55 -2.54 -9.40 -20.50
CA GLU A 55 -3.17 -9.88 -21.73
C GLU A 55 -2.41 -11.06 -22.38
N ALA A 56 -1.10 -11.13 -22.16
CA ALA A 56 -0.29 -12.25 -22.65
C ALA A 56 -0.66 -13.61 -22.01
N CYS A 57 -1.41 -13.61 -20.90
CA CYS A 57 -1.85 -14.81 -20.20
C CYS A 57 -3.24 -15.30 -20.63
N ARG A 58 -3.89 -14.64 -21.62
CA ARG A 58 -5.17 -15.14 -22.16
C ARG A 58 -4.97 -16.51 -22.77
N GLY A 59 -5.89 -17.43 -22.47
CA GLY A 59 -5.79 -18.84 -22.85
C GLY A 59 -5.18 -19.74 -21.77
N ASP A 60 -4.36 -19.20 -20.86
CA ASP A 60 -3.79 -19.95 -19.74
C ASP A 60 -4.65 -19.86 -18.47
N ILE A 61 -5.29 -18.70 -18.26
CA ILE A 61 -6.18 -18.45 -17.13
C ILE A 61 -7.52 -17.86 -17.61
N PRO A 62 -8.60 -18.02 -16.82
CA PRO A 62 -9.90 -17.47 -17.20
C PRO A 62 -9.87 -15.95 -17.42
N ASP A 63 -10.53 -15.50 -18.48
CA ASP A 63 -10.54 -14.09 -18.90
C ASP A 63 -11.00 -13.12 -17.79
N TYR A 64 -12.00 -13.53 -16.99
CA TYR A 64 -12.51 -12.69 -15.90
C TYR A 64 -11.46 -12.38 -14.82
N MET A 65 -10.40 -13.19 -14.68
CA MET A 65 -9.27 -12.91 -13.78
C MET A 65 -8.30 -11.88 -14.37
N ILE A 66 -8.16 -11.86 -15.70
CA ILE A 66 -7.32 -10.90 -16.43
C ILE A 66 -7.98 -9.53 -16.43
N ASP A 67 -9.29 -9.50 -16.69
CA ASP A 67 -10.11 -8.29 -16.78
C ASP A 67 -10.40 -7.65 -15.41
N ARG A 68 -10.11 -8.36 -14.32
CA ARG A 68 -10.38 -7.90 -12.95
C ARG A 68 -9.57 -6.63 -12.62
N PRO A 69 -10.23 -5.59 -12.06
CA PRO A 69 -9.52 -4.41 -11.57
C PRO A 69 -8.55 -4.78 -10.42
N LYS A 70 -7.48 -3.99 -10.31
CA LYS A 70 -6.52 -4.13 -9.20
C LYS A 70 -7.21 -3.75 -7.89
N MET A 71 -7.16 -4.64 -6.91
CA MET A 71 -7.54 -4.33 -5.53
C MET A 71 -6.32 -4.47 -4.64
N ARG A 72 -6.20 -3.61 -3.62
CA ARG A 72 -5.13 -3.76 -2.62
C ARG A 72 -5.49 -4.89 -1.67
N MET A 73 -4.47 -5.52 -1.09
CA MET A 73 -4.68 -6.64 -0.18
C MET A 73 -5.59 -6.28 1.02
N PRO A 74 -5.43 -5.12 1.71
CA PRO A 74 -6.29 -4.79 2.85
C PRO A 74 -7.76 -4.54 2.48
N GLU A 75 -8.00 -4.00 1.28
CA GLU A 75 -9.34 -3.79 0.72
C GLU A 75 -9.99 -5.15 0.39
N GLY A 76 -9.23 -6.04 -0.26
CA GLY A 76 -9.73 -7.34 -0.69
C GLY A 76 -10.12 -8.29 0.46
N ILE A 77 -9.50 -8.15 1.63
CA ILE A 77 -9.83 -8.98 2.82
C ILE A 77 -10.81 -8.29 3.77
N GLY A 78 -11.24 -7.05 3.49
CA GLY A 78 -12.17 -6.29 4.34
C GLY A 78 -11.56 -5.73 5.63
N ILE A 79 -10.27 -5.93 5.89
CA ILE A 79 -9.62 -5.47 7.13
C ILE A 79 -9.49 -3.95 7.18
N HIS A 80 -9.45 -3.30 6.01
CA HIS A 80 -9.37 -1.85 5.92
C HIS A 80 -10.53 -1.21 6.71
N ASP A 81 -11.77 -1.61 6.42
CA ASP A 81 -12.95 -0.99 7.00
C ASP A 81 -13.09 -1.34 8.48
N GLN A 82 -12.72 -2.57 8.86
CA GLN A 82 -12.68 -2.99 10.27
C GLN A 82 -11.70 -2.18 11.10
N ILE A 83 -10.49 -1.94 10.58
CA ILE A 83 -9.48 -1.12 11.26
C ILE A 83 -9.99 0.31 11.39
N PHE A 84 -10.53 0.89 10.32
CA PHE A 84 -11.05 2.26 10.36
C PHE A 84 -12.21 2.41 11.34
N GLN A 85 -13.11 1.44 11.40
CA GLN A 85 -14.22 1.44 12.36
C GLN A 85 -13.69 1.36 13.79
N ALA A 86 -12.82 0.38 14.09
CA ALA A 86 -12.23 0.22 15.42
C ALA A 86 -11.46 1.47 15.88
N LEU A 87 -10.74 2.12 14.96
CA LEU A 87 -10.07 3.39 15.23
C LEU A 87 -11.04 4.55 15.43
N THR A 88 -12.23 4.52 14.84
CA THR A 88 -13.26 5.54 15.08
C THR A 88 -13.84 5.40 16.48
N ASP A 89 -14.09 4.16 16.90
CA ASP A 89 -14.74 3.85 18.17
C ASP A 89 -13.78 3.95 19.37
N ALA A 90 -12.47 3.86 19.12
CA ALA A 90 -11.46 4.08 20.14
C ALA A 90 -11.53 5.52 20.69
N THR A 91 -11.51 5.67 22.02
CA THR A 91 -11.47 6.98 22.68
C THR A 91 -10.06 7.25 23.18
N CYS A 92 -9.39 8.26 22.60
CA CYS A 92 -8.07 8.69 23.06
C CYS A 92 -8.19 9.57 24.32
N PRO A 93 -7.32 9.39 25.35
CA PRO A 93 -7.36 10.19 26.58
C PRO A 93 -6.87 11.65 26.45
N SER A 94 -6.30 12.08 25.33
CA SER A 94 -5.59 13.38 25.29
C SER A 94 -5.65 14.11 23.94
N ASP A 95 -5.73 15.44 24.03
CA ASP A 95 -5.52 16.39 22.93
C ASP A 95 -4.05 16.31 22.48
N ILE A 96 -3.74 15.32 21.67
CA ILE A 96 -2.42 15.23 21.02
C ILE A 96 -2.40 16.31 19.93
N PRO A 97 -1.49 17.31 20.01
CA PRO A 97 -1.33 18.27 18.94
C PRO A 97 -0.85 17.51 17.71
N LEU A 98 -1.74 17.40 16.71
CA LEU A 98 -1.37 16.89 15.40
C LEU A 98 -0.40 17.89 14.78
N LEU A 99 0.66 17.39 14.13
CA LEU A 99 1.39 18.17 13.13
C LEU A 99 0.39 18.70 12.09
N ASP A 100 0.72 19.79 11.39
CA ASP A 100 -0.04 20.39 10.27
C ASP A 100 -0.14 19.44 9.04
N ILE A 101 -0.54 18.20 9.29
CA ILE A 101 -0.78 17.15 8.32
C ILE A 101 -2.29 17.21 8.09
N ILE A 102 -2.66 17.73 6.92
CA ILE A 102 -4.04 17.94 6.45
C ILE A 102 -4.79 16.59 6.31
N ILE A 103 -5.09 15.91 7.41
CA ILE A 103 -5.99 14.76 7.48
C ILE A 103 -6.65 14.69 8.88
N ASP A 104 -7.76 15.42 9.04
CA ASP A 104 -8.44 15.65 10.33
C ASP A 104 -9.48 14.57 10.73
N GLY A 105 -9.19 13.30 10.50
CA GLY A 105 -10.08 12.20 10.90
C GLY A 105 -9.90 11.79 12.37
N PRO A 106 -10.97 11.51 13.15
CA PRO A 106 -10.84 10.95 14.50
C PRO A 106 -10.04 9.64 14.52
N GLN A 107 -10.15 8.83 13.46
CA GLN A 107 -9.42 7.57 13.31
C GLN A 107 -7.89 7.76 13.32
N ILE A 108 -7.42 8.85 12.72
CA ILE A 108 -5.99 9.13 12.59
C ILE A 108 -5.43 9.65 13.90
N ARG A 109 -6.20 10.49 14.61
CA ARG A 109 -5.86 10.91 15.97
C ARG A 109 -5.70 9.71 16.90
N ASN A 110 -6.68 8.82 16.87
CA ASN A 110 -6.68 7.62 17.70
C ASN A 110 -5.54 6.67 17.32
N ALA A 111 -5.28 6.49 16.02
CA ALA A 111 -4.13 5.69 15.57
C ALA A 111 -2.79 6.28 16.02
N LEU A 112 -2.63 7.61 15.94
CA LEU A 112 -1.41 8.28 16.41
C LEU A 112 -1.25 8.15 17.92
N ALA A 113 -2.33 8.30 18.69
CA ALA A 113 -2.31 8.11 20.13
C ALA A 113 -1.80 6.73 20.53
N MET A 114 -2.39 5.68 19.94
CA MET A 114 -1.95 4.31 20.14
C MET A 114 -0.49 4.13 19.75
N PHE A 115 -0.07 4.69 18.62
CA PHE A 115 1.32 4.62 18.15
C PHE A 115 2.32 5.22 19.15
N LEU A 116 1.98 6.36 19.77
CA LEU A 116 2.79 6.99 20.81
C LEU A 116 2.79 6.18 22.11
N GLU A 117 1.66 5.58 22.49
CA GLU A 117 1.54 4.72 23.67
C GLU A 117 2.45 3.48 23.59
N PHE A 118 2.62 2.91 22.39
CA PHE A 118 3.58 1.82 22.14
C PHE A 118 5.06 2.25 22.19
N GLY A 119 5.36 3.51 22.52
CA GLY A 119 6.72 4.02 22.68
C GLY A 119 7.41 4.41 21.38
N TYR A 120 6.66 4.53 20.27
CA TYR A 120 7.21 5.03 19.02
C TYR A 120 7.20 6.56 18.97
N THR A 121 8.17 7.15 18.26
CA THR A 121 8.26 8.61 18.09
C THR A 121 7.35 9.09 16.96
N ALA A 122 6.65 10.21 17.16
CA ALA A 122 5.80 10.80 16.13
C ALA A 122 6.57 10.99 14.80
N PRO A 123 6.01 10.57 13.65
CA PRO A 123 6.67 10.75 12.37
C PRO A 123 6.71 12.24 12.00
N THR A 124 7.88 12.74 11.62
CA THR A 124 8.11 14.14 11.24
C THR A 124 7.64 14.47 9.83
N GLU A 125 7.55 13.48 8.95
CA GLU A 125 7.07 13.65 7.59
C GLU A 125 6.21 12.47 7.12
N ARG A 126 5.35 12.74 6.13
CA ARG A 126 4.59 11.70 5.46
C ARG A 126 5.52 10.84 4.62
N TYR A 127 5.57 9.54 4.92
CA TYR A 127 6.36 8.56 4.17
C TYR A 127 6.07 8.56 2.66
N LYS A 128 4.79 8.64 2.27
CA LYS A 128 4.37 8.75 0.86
C LYS A 128 3.89 10.17 0.57
N LYS A 129 4.79 11.02 0.06
CA LYS A 129 4.44 12.35 -0.44
C LYS A 129 3.61 12.21 -1.72
N SER A 130 2.39 12.75 -1.73
CA SER A 130 1.60 12.85 -2.95
C SER A 130 2.21 13.94 -3.82
N VAL A 131 2.64 13.58 -5.04
CA VAL A 131 3.23 14.53 -6.01
C VAL A 131 2.18 15.51 -6.57
N LEU A 132 0.90 15.36 -6.19
CA LEU A 132 -0.16 16.29 -6.52
C LEU A 132 -0.09 17.53 -5.62
N THR A 133 0.81 18.45 -5.98
CA THR A 133 0.63 19.88 -5.65
C THR A 133 -0.59 20.34 -6.44
N ILE A 134 -1.79 20.20 -5.88
CA ILE A 134 -2.92 20.98 -6.36
C ILE A 134 -2.64 22.40 -5.87
N SER A 135 -2.13 23.24 -6.76
CA SER A 135 -2.15 24.69 -6.54
C SER A 135 -3.62 25.09 -6.39
N ARG A 136 -4.07 25.24 -5.14
CA ARG A 136 -5.25 26.04 -4.85
C ARG A 136 -4.88 27.48 -5.20
N ALA A 137 -5.12 27.85 -6.45
CA ALA A 137 -5.17 29.25 -6.83
C ALA A 137 -6.29 29.89 -6.00
N ALA A 138 -5.92 30.92 -5.25
CA ALA A 138 -6.83 31.78 -4.54
C ALA A 138 -7.83 32.40 -5.52
N THR A 139 -9.09 32.43 -5.13
CA THR A 139 -10.11 33.34 -5.65
C THR A 139 -10.51 34.26 -4.51
#